data_AF-A0A543IA59-F1
#
_entry.id   AF-A0A543IA59-F1
#
_cell.length_a   1.000
_cell.length_b   1.000
_cell.length_c   1.000
_cell.angle_alpha   90.00
_cell.angle_beta   90.00
_cell.angle_gamma   90.00
#
_symmetry.space_group_name_H-M   'P 1'
#
loop_
_entity.id
_entity.type
_entity.pdbx_description
1 polymer ?
#
loop_
_entity_poly.entity_id
_entity_poly.type
_entity_poly.pdbx_seq_one_letter_code
_entity_poly.pdbx_strand_id
1 'polypeptide(L)'
;MRRPIGMVLIGLGAFFLTLAPLVRFYVADQVVVAPLNRYQVTLLESKDSTYFDQAELKTKKGATLKAISTVRGDVRANEGDDDIAVWDATTNIFDEAKPDNPIQIQAYRIAFDRRSSVLTDCCGTHVDGDSSVRMAGSYGLLLPLANVEQKDYPVFDPTTKQSAPMEYSAVEKVQGLTTYRFTQTIPLTKTAEMDTKLPAEMLGLPEDAGDQKVARYTEAYNTVWVDPRTGIPVKHRRNIRSTVQTADGKGKMIAAQADLITVEKDQKAAVDMANKTALKIDAVRSYIPAAAILLGLVLLGVGAFLGLARGAAPPPPAAPRRADGKFGDVGPSGPPTPPRPGSAGEPPAGRPSDGKPSDGSPPRAAAGSAPPKQGRRPAPAGRRQRGGSPGPSRRR
;
A
#
# COMPACT_ATOMS: atom_id res chain seq x y z
N MET A 1 -8.29 -46.34 16.61
CA MET A 1 -7.72 -45.05 16.13
C MET A 1 -8.61 -44.28 15.15
N ARG A 2 -9.50 -44.88 14.34
CA ARG A 2 -10.29 -44.14 13.32
C ARG A 2 -11.22 -43.04 13.87
N ARG A 3 -11.87 -43.26 15.03
CA ARG A 3 -12.79 -42.28 15.66
C ARG A 3 -12.16 -40.93 16.07
N PRO A 4 -11.05 -40.88 16.85
CA PRO A 4 -10.43 -39.59 17.19
C PRO A 4 -9.91 -38.85 15.94
N ILE A 5 -9.38 -39.57 14.95
CA ILE A 5 -8.98 -38.99 13.66
C ILE A 5 -10.19 -38.36 12.96
N GLY A 6 -11.33 -39.05 12.88
CA GLY A 6 -12.57 -38.49 12.32
C GLY A 6 -13.04 -37.23 13.03
N MET A 7 -12.98 -37.17 14.36
CA MET A 7 -13.34 -35.97 15.14
C MET A 7 -12.38 -34.80 14.89
N VAL A 8 -11.07 -35.04 14.80
CA VAL A 8 -10.09 -33.99 14.46
C VAL A 8 -10.32 -33.45 13.05
N LEU A 9 -10.61 -34.32 12.07
CA LEU A 9 -10.93 -33.90 10.70
C LEU A 9 -12.23 -33.08 10.63
N ILE A 10 -13.27 -33.45 11.40
CA ILE A 10 -14.50 -32.66 11.48
C ILE A 10 -14.25 -31.28 12.09
N GLY A 11 -13.50 -31.20 13.20
CA GLY A 11 -13.15 -29.93 13.84
C GLY A 11 -12.32 -29.02 12.93
N LEU A 12 -11.33 -29.58 12.23
CA LEU A 12 -10.51 -28.85 11.26
C LEU A 12 -11.33 -28.41 10.04
N GLY A 13 -12.24 -29.26 9.56
CA GLY A 13 -13.15 -28.94 8.46
C GLY A 13 -14.08 -27.77 8.79
N ALA A 14 -14.71 -27.80 9.98
CA ALA A 14 -15.52 -26.71 10.49
C ALA A 14 -14.71 -25.41 10.66
N PHE A 15 -13.48 -25.49 11.17
CA PHE A 15 -12.57 -24.34 11.27
C PHE A 15 -12.26 -23.70 9.91
N PHE A 16 -11.99 -24.49 8.86
CA PHE A 16 -11.77 -23.92 7.53
C PHE A 16 -13.04 -23.28 6.93
N LEU A 17 -14.22 -23.83 7.20
CA LEU A 17 -15.49 -23.22 6.79
C LEU A 17 -15.79 -21.90 7.49
N THR A 18 -15.42 -21.72 8.77
CA THR A 18 -15.58 -20.44 9.48
C THR A 18 -14.47 -19.44 9.15
N LEU A 19 -13.26 -19.91 8.85
CA LEU A 19 -12.14 -19.07 8.40
C LEU A 19 -12.40 -18.42 7.03
N ALA A 20 -13.06 -19.12 6.11
CA ALA A 20 -13.32 -18.61 4.76
C ALA A 20 -14.08 -17.26 4.71
N PRO A 21 -15.25 -17.08 5.35
CA PRO A 21 -15.93 -15.78 5.40
C PRO A 21 -15.14 -14.73 6.19
N LEU A 22 -14.41 -15.12 7.24
CA LEU A 22 -13.54 -14.20 7.98
C LEU A 22 -12.43 -13.64 7.08
N VAL A 23 -11.77 -14.49 6.28
CA VAL A 23 -10.77 -14.03 5.30
C VAL A 23 -11.42 -13.15 4.23
N ARG A 24 -12.60 -13.54 3.71
CA ARG A 24 -13.30 -12.82 2.64
C ARG A 24 -13.80 -11.43 3.04
N PHE A 25 -14.38 -11.27 4.23
CA PHE A 25 -15.12 -10.07 4.63
C PHE A 25 -14.43 -9.24 5.70
N TYR A 26 -13.42 -9.78 6.39
CA TYR A 26 -12.65 -9.02 7.38
C TYR A 26 -11.20 -8.84 6.94
N VAL A 27 -10.48 -9.92 6.65
CA VAL A 27 -9.05 -9.82 6.29
C VAL A 27 -8.86 -9.08 4.96
N ALA A 28 -9.67 -9.39 3.94
CA ALA A 28 -9.60 -8.73 2.64
C ALA A 28 -9.70 -7.20 2.74
N ASP A 29 -10.66 -6.70 3.53
CA ASP A 29 -10.92 -5.27 3.63
C ASP A 29 -9.84 -4.55 4.47
N GLN A 30 -9.11 -5.26 5.33
CA GLN A 30 -7.95 -4.73 6.07
C GLN A 30 -6.65 -4.72 5.26
N VAL A 31 -6.45 -5.65 4.32
CA VAL A 31 -5.18 -5.77 3.55
C VAL A 31 -5.22 -5.15 2.16
N VAL A 32 -6.42 -4.95 1.58
CA VAL A 32 -6.59 -4.29 0.27
C VAL A 32 -6.66 -2.76 0.48
N VAL A 33 -5.50 -2.19 0.79
CA VAL A 33 -5.30 -0.78 1.14
C VAL A 33 -4.02 -0.22 0.51
N ALA A 34 -3.92 1.11 0.40
CA ALA A 34 -2.77 1.77 -0.21
C ALA A 34 -1.47 1.47 0.57
N PRO A 35 -0.32 1.26 -0.10
CA PRO A 35 0.94 1.05 0.60
C PRO A 35 1.42 2.36 1.26
N LEU A 36 1.70 2.32 2.57
CA LEU A 36 2.32 3.42 3.30
C LEU A 36 3.70 3.77 2.69
N ASN A 37 4.53 2.75 2.47
CA ASN A 37 5.80 2.87 1.76
C ASN A 37 5.63 2.48 0.29
N ARG A 38 5.78 3.46 -0.61
CA ARG A 38 5.87 3.27 -2.05
C ARG A 38 7.08 4.06 -2.55
N TYR A 39 7.80 3.54 -3.53
CA TYR A 39 8.72 4.32 -4.33
C TYR A 39 8.48 4.00 -5.80
N GLN A 40 8.11 5.01 -6.59
CA GLN A 40 7.81 4.86 -8.00
C GLN A 40 8.39 6.05 -8.76
N VAL A 41 9.14 5.75 -9.82
CA VAL A 41 9.60 6.74 -10.80
C VAL A 41 8.87 6.42 -12.10
N THR A 42 8.33 7.44 -12.74
CA THR A 42 7.59 7.36 -14.01
C THR A 42 8.11 8.42 -14.96
N LEU A 43 8.64 8.01 -16.11
CA LEU A 43 9.09 8.88 -17.19
C LEU A 43 7.96 9.12 -18.19
N LEU A 44 7.73 10.40 -18.50
CA LEU A 44 6.89 10.84 -19.60
C LEU A 44 7.75 11.59 -20.63
N GLU A 45 7.37 11.55 -21.90
CA GLU A 45 8.11 12.14 -23.03
C GLU A 45 7.14 12.88 -23.97
N SER A 46 7.61 14.00 -24.54
CA SER A 46 6.90 14.83 -25.54
C SER A 46 7.91 15.25 -26.60
N LYS A 47 7.79 14.74 -27.83
CA LYS A 47 8.81 14.91 -28.90
C LYS A 47 8.68 16.18 -29.73
N ASP A 48 7.55 16.88 -29.65
CA ASP A 48 7.31 18.15 -30.34
C ASP A 48 6.79 19.18 -29.35
N SER A 49 7.70 19.69 -28.53
CA SER A 49 7.39 20.64 -27.47
C SER A 49 7.91 22.03 -27.81
N THR A 50 7.26 23.05 -27.26
CA THR A 50 7.71 24.45 -27.33
C THR A 50 7.93 24.97 -25.92
N TYR A 51 9.09 25.58 -25.64
CA TYR A 51 9.34 26.22 -24.34
C TYR A 51 10.24 27.44 -24.48
N PHE A 52 10.16 28.35 -23.53
CA PHE A 52 11.05 29.51 -23.46
C PHE A 52 12.28 29.19 -22.61
N ASP A 53 13.44 29.14 -23.26
CA ASP A 53 14.74 28.98 -22.60
C ASP A 53 15.17 30.33 -22.01
N GLN A 54 15.07 30.46 -20.68
CA GLN A 54 15.40 31.69 -19.96
C GLN A 54 16.90 32.01 -19.96
N ALA A 55 17.79 31.00 -20.14
CA ALA A 55 19.22 31.22 -20.17
C ALA A 55 19.70 31.72 -21.55
N GLU A 56 19.06 31.27 -22.62
CA GLU A 56 19.30 31.79 -23.98
C GLU A 56 18.38 32.95 -24.39
N LEU A 57 17.37 33.28 -23.56
CA LEU A 57 16.26 34.21 -23.86
C LEU A 57 15.56 33.91 -25.19
N LYS A 58 15.36 32.61 -25.49
CA LYS A 58 14.84 32.15 -26.80
C LYS A 58 13.80 31.05 -26.66
N THR A 59 12.74 31.16 -27.46
CA THR A 59 11.75 30.08 -27.62
C THR A 59 12.34 28.93 -28.44
N LYS A 60 12.46 27.76 -27.83
CA LYS A 60 12.76 26.49 -28.50
C LYS A 60 11.45 25.87 -29.00
N LYS A 61 11.48 25.26 -30.18
CA LYS A 61 10.35 24.55 -30.83
C LYS A 61 10.85 23.20 -31.34
N GLY A 62 9.99 22.18 -31.38
CA GLY A 62 10.39 20.82 -31.76
C GLY A 62 11.36 20.17 -30.77
N ALA A 63 11.33 20.59 -29.49
CA ALA A 63 12.19 20.05 -28.45
C ALA A 63 11.59 18.77 -27.84
N THR A 64 12.43 17.77 -27.54
CA THR A 64 12.02 16.60 -26.78
C THR A 64 12.07 16.91 -25.29
N LEU A 65 10.91 17.13 -24.68
CA LEU A 65 10.82 17.30 -23.23
C LEU A 65 10.55 15.98 -22.55
N LYS A 66 11.22 15.77 -21.42
CA LYS A 66 11.06 14.63 -20.53
C LYS A 66 10.57 15.11 -19.18
N ALA A 67 9.61 14.39 -18.61
CA ALA A 67 9.12 14.63 -17.26
C ALA A 67 9.34 13.38 -16.41
N ILE A 68 10.20 13.51 -15.39
CA ILE A 68 10.39 12.47 -14.38
C ILE A 68 9.46 12.80 -13.22
N SER A 69 8.43 11.97 -13.04
CA SER A 69 7.55 12.01 -11.87
C SER A 69 7.99 10.94 -10.87
N THR A 70 8.39 11.36 -9.68
CA THR A 70 8.77 10.49 -8.56
C THR A 70 7.73 10.59 -7.46
N VAL A 71 7.25 9.45 -6.96
CA VAL A 71 6.36 9.35 -5.81
C VAL A 71 7.05 8.52 -4.73
N ARG A 72 7.09 9.03 -3.51
CA ARG A 72 7.69 8.40 -2.33
C ARG A 72 6.76 8.48 -1.13
N GLY A 73 6.42 7.35 -0.53
CA GLY A 73 5.70 7.31 0.74
C GLY A 73 6.59 7.63 1.94
N ASP A 74 6.12 8.53 2.80
CA ASP A 74 6.74 8.87 4.09
C ASP A 74 5.94 8.26 5.24
N VAL A 75 6.28 7.01 5.57
CA VAL A 75 5.62 6.23 6.64
C VAL A 75 5.69 6.93 8.00
N ARG A 76 6.65 7.84 8.23
CA ARG A 76 6.80 8.51 9.53
C ARG A 76 5.92 9.75 9.66
N ALA A 77 5.36 10.24 8.55
CA ALA A 77 4.57 11.46 8.54
C ALA A 77 3.08 11.21 8.80
N ASN A 78 2.61 9.96 8.87
CA ASN A 78 1.22 9.64 9.22
C ASN A 78 0.88 9.81 10.71
N GLU A 79 1.82 10.29 11.52
CA GLU A 79 1.65 10.55 12.97
C GLU A 79 1.21 9.32 13.80
N GLY A 80 1.35 8.12 13.26
CA GLY A 80 0.91 6.86 13.87
C GLY A 80 -0.49 6.39 13.44
N ASP A 81 -1.17 7.13 12.56
CA ASP A 81 -2.42 6.70 11.94
C ASP A 81 -2.14 5.81 10.72
N ASP A 82 -2.26 4.51 10.90
CA ASP A 82 -2.08 3.54 9.83
C ASP A 82 -3.18 3.63 8.76
N ASP A 83 -4.33 4.28 8.94
CA ASP A 83 -5.33 4.45 7.88
C ASP A 83 -4.98 5.58 6.89
N ILE A 84 -4.03 6.46 7.24
CA ILE A 84 -3.55 7.56 6.38
C ILE A 84 -2.20 7.22 5.74
N ALA A 85 -2.10 7.41 4.42
CA ALA A 85 -0.83 7.41 3.70
C ALA A 85 -0.40 8.84 3.38
N VAL A 86 0.87 9.16 3.68
CA VAL A 86 1.49 10.45 3.35
C VAL A 86 2.53 10.23 2.27
N TRP A 87 2.34 10.83 1.10
CA TRP A 87 3.23 10.66 -0.04
C TRP A 87 3.79 12.02 -0.50
N ASP A 88 5.12 12.06 -0.63
CA ASP A 88 5.82 13.11 -1.36
C ASP A 88 5.78 12.77 -2.85
N ALA A 89 5.47 13.76 -3.69
CA ALA A 89 5.61 13.66 -5.13
C ALA A 89 6.46 14.81 -5.67
N THR A 90 7.23 14.54 -6.72
CA THR A 90 8.03 15.55 -7.42
C THR A 90 7.99 15.26 -8.91
N THR A 91 7.60 16.24 -9.72
CA THR A 91 7.72 16.20 -11.18
C THR A 91 8.79 17.18 -11.61
N ASN A 92 9.81 16.69 -12.31
CA ASN A 92 10.83 17.50 -12.96
C ASN A 92 10.67 17.40 -14.49
N ILE A 93 10.41 18.52 -15.16
CA ILE A 93 10.33 18.65 -16.62
C ILE A 93 11.60 19.33 -17.13
N PHE A 94 12.29 18.71 -18.08
CA PHE A 94 13.55 19.18 -18.66
C PHE A 94 13.61 18.86 -20.16
N ASP A 95 14.48 19.57 -20.89
CA ASP A 95 14.85 19.23 -22.28
C ASP A 95 15.85 18.08 -22.26
N GLU A 96 15.63 17.04 -23.06
CA GLU A 96 16.58 15.93 -23.24
C GLU A 96 17.99 16.41 -23.66
N ALA A 97 18.08 17.51 -24.41
CA ALA A 97 19.35 18.12 -24.80
C ALA A 97 20.06 18.87 -23.65
N LYS A 98 19.36 19.18 -22.56
CA LYS A 98 19.87 19.94 -21.40
C LYS A 98 19.34 19.38 -20.06
N PRO A 99 19.66 18.12 -19.71
CA PRO A 99 19.04 17.44 -18.55
C PRO A 99 19.34 18.09 -17.20
N ASP A 100 20.47 18.81 -17.07
CA ASP A 100 20.86 19.52 -15.84
C ASP A 100 20.09 20.83 -15.62
N ASN A 101 19.35 21.32 -16.63
CA ASN A 101 18.60 22.57 -16.58
C ASN A 101 17.09 22.30 -16.59
N PRO A 102 16.45 22.16 -15.41
CA PRO A 102 15.02 21.91 -15.32
C PRO A 102 14.20 23.14 -15.79
N ILE A 103 13.21 22.90 -16.65
CA ILE A 103 12.26 23.91 -17.13
C ILE A 103 11.20 24.18 -16.05
N GLN A 104 10.76 23.11 -15.37
CA GLN A 104 9.81 23.20 -14.27
C GLN A 104 10.07 22.04 -13.28
N ILE A 105 10.32 22.40 -12.02
CA ILE A 105 10.19 21.47 -10.89
C ILE A 105 8.90 21.82 -10.17
N GLN A 106 8.14 20.79 -9.80
CA GLN A 106 6.98 20.89 -8.93
C GLN A 106 7.09 19.80 -7.88
N ALA A 107 6.95 20.14 -6.61
CA ALA A 107 7.00 19.20 -5.48
C ALA A 107 5.81 19.42 -4.56
N TYR A 108 5.15 18.36 -4.12
CA TYR A 108 4.01 18.46 -3.22
C TYR A 108 3.93 17.25 -2.30
N ARG A 109 3.37 17.46 -1.10
CA ARG A 109 3.05 16.41 -0.14
C ARG A 109 1.54 16.30 -0.01
N ILE A 110 1.03 15.10 -0.20
CA ILE A 110 -0.36 14.74 0.09
C ILE A 110 -0.44 13.85 1.32
N ALA A 111 -1.57 13.91 2.01
CA ALA A 111 -2.05 12.85 2.87
C ALA A 111 -3.42 12.38 2.35
N PHE A 112 -3.72 11.09 2.47
CA PHE A 112 -4.99 10.52 1.99
C PHE A 112 -5.37 9.24 2.74
N ASP A 113 -6.67 9.00 2.84
CA ASP A 113 -7.22 7.75 3.36
C ASP A 113 -6.88 6.58 2.41
N ARG A 114 -6.29 5.52 2.97
CA ARG A 114 -5.71 4.40 2.20
C ARG A 114 -6.74 3.51 1.50
N ARG A 115 -8.03 3.64 1.81
CA ARG A 115 -9.12 2.81 1.27
C ARG A 115 -9.82 3.54 0.13
N SER A 116 -10.31 4.75 0.40
CA SER A 116 -11.05 5.62 -0.51
C SER A 116 -10.17 6.47 -1.43
N SER A 117 -8.88 6.65 -1.11
CA SER A 117 -7.96 7.56 -1.83
C SER A 117 -8.40 9.04 -1.83
N VAL A 118 -9.25 9.42 -0.87
CA VAL A 118 -9.66 10.81 -0.62
C VAL A 118 -8.57 11.55 0.14
N LEU A 119 -8.22 12.75 -0.32
CA LEU A 119 -7.22 13.63 0.27
C LEU A 119 -7.68 14.13 1.64
N THR A 120 -6.74 14.16 2.57
CA THR A 120 -6.92 14.65 3.94
C THR A 120 -5.92 15.78 4.19
N ASP A 121 -6.38 16.86 4.82
CA ASP A 121 -5.55 18.01 5.14
C ASP A 121 -4.88 17.83 6.52
N CYS A 122 -3.77 17.09 6.54
CA CYS A 122 -2.99 16.77 7.74
C CYS A 122 -1.49 16.65 7.41
N CYS A 123 -0.68 16.29 8.40
CA CYS A 123 0.56 15.56 8.14
C CYS A 123 1.63 16.33 7.31
N GLY A 124 1.52 17.67 7.29
CA GLY A 124 2.38 18.56 6.52
C GLY A 124 2.03 18.67 5.03
N THR A 125 0.76 18.48 4.64
CA THR A 125 0.25 18.78 3.29
C THR A 125 0.73 20.13 2.76
N HIS A 126 1.28 20.16 1.54
CA HIS A 126 1.72 21.41 0.88
C HIS A 126 1.89 21.24 -0.63
N VAL A 127 1.79 22.35 -1.36
CA VAL A 127 2.20 22.45 -2.78
C VAL A 127 3.36 23.43 -2.89
N ASP A 128 4.51 22.98 -3.39
CA ASP A 128 5.75 23.76 -3.57
C ASP A 128 6.19 24.50 -2.28
N GLY A 129 5.98 23.85 -1.13
CA GLY A 129 6.26 24.37 0.22
C GLY A 129 5.12 25.20 0.84
N ASP A 130 4.09 25.55 0.07
CA ASP A 130 2.93 26.31 0.54
C ASP A 130 1.87 25.38 1.18
N SER A 131 1.77 25.44 2.51
CA SER A 131 0.80 24.69 3.32
C SER A 131 -0.54 25.43 3.53
N SER A 132 -0.73 26.62 2.92
CA SER A 132 -2.05 27.27 2.92
C SER A 132 -3.04 26.61 1.96
N VAL A 133 -2.53 25.78 1.04
CA VAL A 133 -3.30 25.12 -0.01
C VAL A 133 -4.06 23.92 0.54
N ARG A 134 -5.37 24.11 0.77
CA ARG A 134 -6.30 23.03 1.11
C ARG A 134 -6.51 22.11 -0.10
N MET A 135 -6.01 20.87 -0.02
CA MET A 135 -6.23 19.87 -1.07
C MET A 135 -7.53 19.10 -0.80
N ALA A 136 -8.35 18.89 -1.83
CA ALA A 136 -9.67 18.25 -1.70
C ALA A 136 -10.03 17.36 -2.89
N GLY A 137 -10.83 16.33 -2.65
CA GLY A 137 -11.17 15.30 -3.63
C GLY A 137 -10.24 14.09 -3.55
N SER A 138 -10.16 13.30 -4.61
CA SER A 138 -9.25 12.16 -4.73
C SER A 138 -7.88 12.56 -5.28
N TYR A 139 -6.85 11.79 -4.95
CA TYR A 139 -5.53 11.97 -5.54
C TYR A 139 -5.44 11.34 -6.94
N GLY A 140 -5.09 12.12 -7.96
CA GLY A 140 -5.10 11.66 -9.37
C GLY A 140 -4.19 10.49 -9.72
N LEU A 141 -3.19 10.14 -8.87
CA LEU A 141 -2.32 8.97 -9.06
C LEU A 141 -2.81 7.70 -8.32
N LEU A 142 -3.90 7.78 -7.56
CA LEU A 142 -4.62 6.62 -7.01
C LEU A 142 -6.13 6.88 -7.01
N LEU A 143 -6.84 6.24 -7.95
CA LEU A 143 -8.29 6.07 -7.81
C LEU A 143 -8.59 4.96 -6.79
N PRO A 144 -9.81 4.91 -6.20
CA PRO A 144 -10.11 4.02 -5.08
C PRO A 144 -9.68 2.57 -5.32
N LEU A 145 -8.83 2.06 -4.44
CA LEU A 145 -8.13 0.80 -4.66
C LEU A 145 -9.11 -0.37 -4.71
N ALA A 146 -9.02 -1.14 -5.80
CA ALA A 146 -9.89 -2.28 -6.07
C ALA A 146 -11.41 -1.97 -6.02
N ASN A 147 -11.79 -0.71 -6.24
CA ASN A 147 -13.16 -0.23 -6.43
C ASN A 147 -13.20 1.01 -7.36
N VAL A 148 -12.57 0.91 -8.54
CA VAL A 148 -12.71 1.94 -9.57
C VAL A 148 -14.03 1.71 -10.32
N GLU A 149 -14.90 2.71 -10.28
CA GLU A 149 -16.21 2.72 -10.92
C GLU A 149 -16.17 3.56 -12.21
N GLN A 150 -17.14 3.34 -13.09
CA GLN A 150 -17.31 4.13 -14.32
C GLN A 150 -18.09 5.42 -14.01
N LYS A 151 -17.46 6.31 -13.24
CA LYS A 151 -18.01 7.59 -12.80
C LYS A 151 -16.93 8.66 -12.74
N ASP A 152 -17.34 9.91 -12.62
CA ASP A 152 -16.42 11.03 -12.53
C ASP A 152 -15.88 11.16 -11.10
N TYR A 153 -14.60 11.49 -10.98
CA TYR A 153 -13.91 11.66 -9.70
C TYR A 153 -13.43 13.11 -9.55
N PRO A 154 -13.69 13.80 -8.42
CA PRO A 154 -13.08 15.10 -8.17
C PRO A 154 -11.59 14.87 -7.94
N VAL A 155 -10.71 15.46 -8.75
CA VAL A 155 -9.25 15.28 -8.63
C VAL A 155 -8.57 16.63 -8.46
N PHE A 156 -7.70 16.72 -7.44
CA PHE A 156 -6.89 17.90 -7.19
C PHE A 156 -5.73 18.01 -8.19
N ASP A 157 -5.64 19.12 -8.93
CA ASP A 157 -4.46 19.47 -9.71
C ASP A 157 -3.52 20.38 -8.87
N PRO A 158 -2.28 19.95 -8.60
CA PRO A 158 -1.34 20.73 -7.80
C PRO A 158 -0.76 21.94 -8.56
N THR A 159 -0.93 22.05 -9.87
CA THR A 159 -0.37 23.16 -10.67
C THR A 159 -1.24 24.40 -10.61
N THR A 160 -2.56 24.21 -10.68
CA THR A 160 -3.55 25.29 -10.52
C THR A 160 -4.06 25.43 -9.09
N LYS A 161 -3.71 24.49 -8.19
CA LYS A 161 -4.16 24.43 -6.79
C LYS A 161 -5.69 24.33 -6.67
N GLN A 162 -6.32 23.62 -7.60
CA GLN A 162 -7.78 23.48 -7.72
C GLN A 162 -8.20 22.04 -7.95
N SER A 163 -9.40 21.67 -7.52
CA SER A 163 -10.01 20.38 -7.84
C SER A 163 -10.89 20.51 -9.08
N ALA A 164 -10.68 19.63 -10.06
CA ALA A 164 -11.47 19.55 -11.28
C ALA A 164 -11.95 18.10 -11.51
N PRO A 165 -13.15 17.88 -12.07
CA PRO A 165 -13.64 16.54 -12.34
C PRO A 165 -12.74 15.84 -13.36
N MET A 166 -12.37 14.60 -13.04
CA MET A 166 -11.73 13.67 -13.95
C MET A 166 -12.80 12.69 -14.42
N GLU A 167 -13.29 12.95 -15.63
CA GLU A 167 -14.48 12.34 -16.25
C GLU A 167 -14.18 10.94 -16.77
N TYR A 168 -15.10 9.99 -16.58
CA TYR A 168 -14.98 8.67 -17.20
C TYR A 168 -15.32 8.74 -18.69
N SER A 169 -14.40 8.31 -19.56
CA SER A 169 -14.52 8.54 -21.01
C SER A 169 -14.55 7.27 -21.88
N ALA A 170 -13.90 6.17 -21.47
CA ALA A 170 -13.86 4.93 -22.25
C ALA A 170 -13.28 3.74 -21.46
N VAL A 171 -13.47 2.53 -22.00
CA VAL A 171 -12.62 1.37 -21.72
C VAL A 171 -11.60 1.20 -22.86
N GLU A 172 -10.31 1.09 -22.54
CA GLU A 172 -9.24 0.88 -23.52
C GLU A 172 -8.25 -0.21 -23.08
N LYS A 173 -7.41 -0.69 -24.01
CA LYS A 173 -6.29 -1.60 -23.70
C LYS A 173 -4.96 -0.85 -23.70
N VAL A 174 -4.22 -0.95 -22.60
CA VAL A 174 -2.84 -0.46 -22.46
C VAL A 174 -1.93 -1.64 -22.18
N GLN A 175 -0.95 -1.90 -23.05
CA GLN A 175 -0.04 -3.06 -22.94
C GLN A 175 -0.77 -4.41 -22.72
N GLY A 176 -1.95 -4.57 -23.36
CA GLY A 176 -2.81 -5.75 -23.23
C GLY A 176 -3.78 -5.75 -22.04
N LEU A 177 -3.59 -4.87 -21.04
CA LEU A 177 -4.47 -4.74 -19.88
C LEU A 177 -5.69 -3.87 -20.21
N THR A 178 -6.89 -4.36 -19.88
CA THR A 178 -8.13 -3.58 -19.92
C THR A 178 -8.12 -2.51 -18.82
N THR A 179 -8.35 -1.26 -19.20
CA THR A 179 -8.28 -0.09 -18.32
C THR A 179 -9.45 0.85 -18.54
N TYR A 180 -9.80 1.62 -17.51
CA TYR A 180 -10.71 2.76 -17.63
C TYR A 180 -9.90 4.01 -17.94
N ARG A 181 -10.29 4.73 -19.00
CA ARG A 181 -9.68 5.98 -19.43
C ARG A 181 -10.49 7.15 -18.87
N PHE A 182 -9.83 7.98 -18.08
CA PHE A 182 -10.41 9.21 -17.56
C PHE A 182 -9.74 10.44 -18.17
N THR A 183 -10.51 11.50 -18.35
CA THR A 183 -10.06 12.78 -18.95
C THR A 183 -10.37 13.93 -18.01
N GLN A 184 -9.44 14.87 -17.85
CA GLN A 184 -9.61 16.03 -16.98
C GLN A 184 -9.19 17.29 -17.73
N THR A 185 -10.10 18.26 -17.81
CA THR A 185 -9.85 19.58 -18.42
C THR A 185 -9.62 20.59 -17.32
N ILE A 186 -8.42 21.18 -17.29
CA ILE A 186 -8.05 22.25 -16.37
C ILE A 186 -8.19 23.59 -17.12
N PRO A 187 -9.11 24.48 -16.72
CA PRO A 187 -9.30 25.78 -17.37
C PRO A 187 -8.08 26.68 -17.19
N LEU A 188 -7.91 27.65 -18.10
CA LEU A 188 -6.82 28.62 -18.07
C LEU A 188 -6.81 29.42 -16.76
N THR A 189 -5.92 29.04 -15.85
CA THR A 189 -5.87 29.54 -14.48
C THR A 189 -4.61 30.35 -14.26
N LYS A 190 -4.70 31.46 -13.53
CA LYS A 190 -3.54 32.26 -13.11
C LYS A 190 -2.76 31.48 -12.04
N THR A 191 -1.56 31.02 -12.36
CA THR A 191 -0.76 30.16 -11.47
C THR A 191 0.40 30.88 -10.77
N ALA A 192 0.87 32.02 -11.30
CA ALA A 192 1.86 32.86 -10.61
C ALA A 192 1.79 34.31 -11.09
N GLU A 193 1.96 35.27 -10.18
CA GLU A 193 2.38 36.63 -10.53
C GLU A 193 3.84 36.59 -11.00
N MET A 194 4.22 37.43 -11.97
CA MET A 194 5.62 37.64 -12.32
C MET A 194 6.06 39.02 -11.81
N ASP A 195 7.11 39.06 -11.00
CA ASP A 195 7.68 40.31 -10.48
C ASP A 195 8.44 41.10 -11.57
N THR A 196 8.95 40.38 -12.57
CA THR A 196 9.66 40.94 -13.72
C THR A 196 8.67 41.34 -14.81
N LYS A 197 8.86 42.54 -15.38
CA LYS A 197 8.18 42.95 -16.60
C LYS A 197 8.82 42.29 -17.83
N LEU A 198 8.06 42.07 -18.89
CA LEU A 198 8.59 41.61 -20.17
C LEU A 198 8.47 42.69 -21.25
N PRO A 199 9.45 42.80 -22.18
CA PRO A 199 9.34 43.67 -23.34
C PRO A 199 8.08 43.40 -24.16
N ALA A 200 7.52 44.45 -24.79
CA ALA A 200 6.34 44.34 -25.63
C ALA A 200 6.53 43.35 -26.80
N GLU A 201 7.68 43.40 -27.48
CA GLU A 201 8.03 42.53 -28.62
C GLU A 201 7.90 41.04 -28.26
N MET A 202 8.43 40.63 -27.09
CA MET A 202 8.33 39.27 -26.57
C MET A 202 6.87 38.80 -26.43
N LEU A 203 5.95 39.71 -26.12
CA LEU A 203 4.53 39.42 -25.94
C LEU A 203 3.71 39.55 -27.23
N GLY A 204 4.34 39.82 -28.37
CA GLY A 204 3.66 40.09 -29.64
C GLY A 204 2.95 41.44 -29.68
N LEU A 205 3.36 42.39 -28.82
CA LEU A 205 2.83 43.75 -28.77
C LEU A 205 3.76 44.73 -29.51
N PRO A 206 3.24 45.89 -29.98
CA PRO A 206 4.05 46.96 -30.56
C PRO A 206 5.17 47.44 -29.63
N GLU A 207 6.36 47.70 -30.16
CA GLU A 207 7.56 48.06 -29.37
C GLU A 207 7.35 49.33 -28.52
N ASP A 208 6.55 50.28 -28.99
CA ASP A 208 6.22 51.54 -28.32
C ASP A 208 5.32 51.35 -27.07
N ALA A 209 4.71 50.17 -26.89
CA ALA A 209 3.98 49.85 -25.67
C ALA A 209 4.89 49.72 -24.42
N GLY A 210 6.19 49.47 -24.62
CA GLY A 210 7.18 49.35 -23.55
C GLY A 210 7.01 48.12 -22.65
N ASP A 211 7.74 48.09 -21.53
CA ASP A 211 7.78 46.93 -20.62
C ASP A 211 6.43 46.67 -19.91
N GLN A 212 5.87 45.50 -20.15
CA GLN A 212 4.56 45.09 -19.65
C GLN A 212 4.65 44.30 -18.35
N LYS A 213 3.72 44.56 -17.41
CA LYS A 213 3.49 43.65 -16.28
C LYS A 213 2.69 42.43 -16.76
N VAL A 214 3.15 41.25 -16.38
CA VAL A 214 2.61 39.97 -16.83
C VAL A 214 2.40 39.00 -15.67
N ALA A 215 1.60 37.97 -15.92
CA ALA A 215 1.45 36.84 -15.01
C ALA A 215 1.47 35.52 -15.79
N ARG A 216 1.80 34.42 -15.10
CA ARG A 216 1.76 33.08 -15.67
C ARG A 216 0.35 32.50 -15.53
N TYR A 217 -0.18 32.01 -16.64
CA TYR A 217 -1.44 31.29 -16.73
C TYR A 217 -1.19 29.91 -17.30
N THR A 218 -1.82 28.89 -16.73
CA THR A 218 -1.65 27.50 -17.13
C THR A 218 -3.01 26.86 -17.38
N GLU A 219 -3.10 26.13 -18.49
CA GLU A 219 -4.21 25.23 -18.85
C GLU A 219 -3.63 23.84 -19.09
N ALA A 220 -4.43 22.79 -18.87
CA ALA A 220 -4.01 21.43 -19.10
C ALA A 220 -5.17 20.53 -19.52
N TYR A 221 -4.88 19.55 -20.37
CA TYR A 221 -5.76 18.42 -20.66
C TYR A 221 -5.03 17.14 -20.29
N ASN A 222 -5.44 16.55 -19.16
CA ASN A 222 -4.87 15.33 -18.63
C ASN A 222 -5.70 14.12 -19.08
N THR A 223 -5.05 12.99 -19.33
CA THR A 223 -5.72 11.69 -19.55
C THR A 223 -4.99 10.62 -18.75
N VAL A 224 -5.74 9.81 -18.00
CA VAL A 224 -5.20 8.76 -17.13
C VAL A 224 -5.89 7.44 -17.44
N TRP A 225 -5.12 6.37 -17.61
CA TRP A 225 -5.62 5.01 -17.80
C TRP A 225 -5.35 4.20 -16.54
N VAL A 226 -6.41 3.65 -15.93
CA VAL A 226 -6.37 2.99 -14.62
C VAL A 226 -6.84 1.54 -14.74
N ASP A 227 -6.15 0.60 -14.08
CA ASP A 227 -6.62 -0.77 -13.92
C ASP A 227 -7.80 -0.81 -12.94
N PRO A 228 -9.03 -1.13 -13.38
CA PRO A 228 -10.20 -1.06 -12.50
C PRO A 228 -10.16 -2.06 -11.34
N ARG A 229 -9.39 -3.15 -11.48
CA ARG A 229 -9.24 -4.18 -10.43
C ARG A 229 -8.36 -3.72 -9.28
N THR A 230 -7.54 -2.68 -9.48
CA THR A 230 -6.50 -2.28 -8.52
C THR A 230 -6.47 -0.80 -8.18
N GLY A 231 -6.98 0.10 -9.03
CA GLY A 231 -6.85 1.55 -8.83
C GLY A 231 -5.49 2.12 -9.26
N ILE A 232 -4.59 1.30 -9.80
CA ILE A 232 -3.25 1.72 -10.24
C ILE A 232 -3.33 2.35 -11.64
N PRO A 233 -2.87 3.61 -11.82
CA PRO A 233 -2.71 4.19 -13.14
C PRO A 233 -1.52 3.57 -13.86
N VAL A 234 -1.73 3.14 -15.12
CA VAL A 234 -0.73 2.46 -15.94
C VAL A 234 -0.23 3.30 -17.12
N LYS A 235 -0.90 4.41 -17.43
CA LYS A 235 -0.48 5.39 -18.43
C LYS A 235 -1.04 6.75 -18.06
N HIS A 236 -0.24 7.78 -18.26
CA HIS A 236 -0.65 9.18 -18.18
C HIS A 236 -0.34 9.87 -19.50
N ARG A 237 -1.17 10.84 -19.87
CA ARG A 237 -0.92 11.87 -20.86
C ARG A 237 -1.21 13.22 -20.19
N ARG A 238 -0.28 14.16 -20.27
CA ARG A 238 -0.43 15.54 -19.78
C ARG A 238 -0.14 16.48 -20.93
N ASN A 239 -1.20 16.94 -21.60
CA ASN A 239 -1.08 18.04 -22.56
C ASN A 239 -1.14 19.34 -21.76
N ILE A 240 0.02 19.93 -21.50
CA ILE A 240 0.18 21.14 -20.69
C ILE A 240 0.45 22.34 -21.58
N ARG A 241 -0.11 23.49 -21.22
CA ARG A 241 0.19 24.77 -21.85
C ARG A 241 0.25 25.87 -20.80
N SER A 242 1.45 26.38 -20.57
CA SER A 242 1.71 27.53 -19.71
C SER A 242 2.13 28.73 -20.56
N THR A 243 1.49 29.85 -20.31
CA THR A 243 1.66 31.09 -21.07
C THR A 243 1.87 32.25 -20.11
N VAL A 244 2.75 33.18 -20.47
CA VAL A 244 2.90 34.45 -19.76
C VAL A 244 2.14 35.49 -20.56
N GLN A 245 1.22 36.20 -19.92
CA GLN A 245 0.33 37.16 -20.59
C GLN A 245 0.05 38.39 -19.73
N THR A 246 -0.29 39.49 -20.40
CA THR A 246 -0.74 40.74 -19.76
C THR A 246 -2.10 40.56 -19.08
N ALA A 247 -2.42 41.46 -18.15
CA ALA A 247 -3.70 41.41 -17.41
C ALA A 247 -4.93 41.61 -18.31
N ASP A 248 -4.79 42.32 -19.44
CA ASP A 248 -5.83 42.48 -20.47
C ASP A 248 -5.84 41.36 -21.52
N GLY A 249 -4.93 40.39 -21.42
CA GLY A 249 -4.83 39.23 -22.30
C GLY A 249 -4.31 39.50 -23.72
N LYS A 250 -3.96 40.76 -24.06
CA LYS A 250 -3.54 41.12 -25.42
C LYS A 250 -2.10 40.72 -25.74
N GLY A 251 -1.18 40.89 -24.79
CA GLY A 251 0.19 40.43 -24.92
C GLY A 251 0.33 39.02 -24.37
N LYS A 252 0.88 38.08 -25.15
CA LYS A 252 0.96 36.66 -24.77
C LYS A 252 2.15 35.93 -25.39
N MET A 253 2.94 35.28 -24.54
CA MET A 253 4.02 34.36 -24.89
C MET A 253 3.72 32.94 -24.38
N ILE A 254 4.12 31.92 -25.14
CA ILE A 254 4.18 30.52 -24.64
C ILE A 254 5.44 30.36 -23.78
N ALA A 255 5.27 30.05 -22.50
CA ALA A 255 6.37 29.72 -21.60
C ALA A 255 6.75 28.23 -21.72
N ALA A 256 5.74 27.34 -21.79
CA ALA A 256 5.91 25.92 -22.05
C ALA A 256 4.64 25.32 -22.67
N GLN A 257 4.81 24.41 -23.61
CA GLN A 257 3.74 23.61 -24.21
C GLN A 257 4.31 22.22 -24.56
N ALA A 258 3.67 21.16 -24.05
CA ALA A 258 4.13 19.79 -24.24
C ALA A 258 2.97 18.79 -24.10
N ASP A 259 3.04 17.68 -24.84
CA ASP A 259 2.12 16.54 -24.74
C ASP A 259 2.84 15.33 -24.15
N LEU A 260 3.03 15.36 -22.83
CA LEU A 260 3.86 14.41 -22.10
C LEU A 260 3.11 13.08 -21.90
N ILE A 261 3.59 12.00 -22.54
CA ILE A 261 2.99 10.66 -22.46
C ILE A 261 3.96 9.70 -21.75
N THR A 262 3.46 8.87 -20.82
CA THR A 262 4.25 7.83 -20.16
C THR A 262 4.93 6.89 -21.17
N VAL A 263 6.23 6.69 -21.06
CA VAL A 263 7.01 5.84 -21.99
C VAL A 263 6.60 4.35 -21.86
N GLU A 264 6.72 3.59 -22.96
CA GLU A 264 6.24 2.19 -23.02
C GLU A 264 6.85 1.27 -21.94
N LYS A 265 8.13 1.46 -21.63
CA LYS A 265 8.84 0.72 -20.56
C LYS A 265 8.12 0.86 -19.22
N ASP A 266 7.71 2.08 -18.88
CA ASP A 266 7.09 2.40 -17.60
C ASP A 266 5.60 2.05 -17.60
N GLN A 267 4.92 2.14 -18.76
CA GLN A 267 3.58 1.55 -18.93
C GLN A 267 3.60 0.04 -18.63
N LYS A 268 4.56 -0.69 -19.20
CA LYS A 268 4.70 -2.14 -18.98
C LYS A 268 5.02 -2.45 -17.51
N ALA A 269 5.93 -1.71 -16.89
CA ALA A 269 6.25 -1.87 -15.47
C ALA A 269 5.02 -1.61 -14.57
N ALA A 270 4.20 -0.62 -14.89
CA ALA A 270 2.96 -0.33 -14.18
C ALA A 270 1.88 -1.41 -14.40
N VAL A 271 1.74 -1.94 -15.62
CA VAL A 271 0.85 -3.08 -15.92
C VAL A 271 1.29 -4.36 -15.19
N ASP A 272 2.59 -4.66 -15.13
CA ASP A 272 3.13 -5.79 -14.36
C ASP A 272 2.86 -5.63 -12.86
N MET A 273 2.98 -4.39 -12.33
CA MET A 273 2.65 -4.06 -10.95
C MET A 273 1.15 -4.20 -10.66
N ALA A 274 0.31 -3.75 -11.59
CA ALA A 274 -1.15 -3.85 -11.50
C ALA A 274 -1.59 -5.33 -11.51
N ASN A 275 -1.09 -6.14 -12.43
CA ASN A 275 -1.37 -7.59 -12.47
C ASN A 275 -0.91 -8.32 -11.19
N LYS A 276 0.29 -8.03 -10.68
CA LYS A 276 0.76 -8.59 -9.40
C LYS A 276 -0.08 -8.17 -8.20
N THR A 277 -0.64 -6.96 -8.24
CA THR A 277 -1.51 -6.43 -7.19
C THR A 277 -2.91 -7.05 -7.26
N ALA A 278 -3.48 -7.17 -8.47
CA ALA A 278 -4.74 -7.86 -8.72
C ALA A 278 -4.70 -9.31 -8.22
N LEU A 279 -3.66 -10.06 -8.55
CA LEU A 279 -3.49 -11.45 -8.06
C LEU A 279 -3.44 -11.57 -6.53
N LYS A 280 -2.87 -10.58 -5.82
CA LYS A 280 -2.88 -10.55 -4.34
C LYS A 280 -4.28 -10.24 -3.80
N ILE A 281 -4.99 -9.31 -4.42
CA ILE A 281 -6.38 -8.97 -4.08
C ILE A 281 -7.28 -10.19 -4.29
N ASP A 282 -7.20 -10.85 -5.45
CA ASP A 282 -7.96 -12.05 -5.78
C ASP A 282 -7.59 -13.24 -4.89
N ALA A 283 -6.34 -13.35 -4.44
CA ALA A 283 -5.93 -14.37 -3.48
C ALA A 283 -6.69 -14.25 -2.15
N VAL A 284 -6.81 -13.04 -1.59
CA VAL A 284 -7.50 -12.83 -0.30
C VAL A 284 -9.03 -12.74 -0.48
N ARG A 285 -9.51 -12.13 -1.58
CA ARG A 285 -10.95 -11.99 -1.87
C ARG A 285 -11.60 -13.25 -2.46
N SER A 286 -10.85 -14.18 -3.05
CA SER A 286 -11.43 -15.32 -3.78
C SER A 286 -10.70 -16.64 -3.54
N TYR A 287 -9.40 -16.73 -3.85
CA TYR A 287 -8.72 -18.04 -3.91
C TYR A 287 -8.53 -18.69 -2.53
N ILE A 288 -8.10 -17.94 -1.51
CA ILE A 288 -7.93 -18.47 -0.15
C ILE A 288 -9.28 -18.84 0.48
N PRO A 289 -10.34 -18.00 0.44
CA PRO A 289 -11.68 -18.40 0.88
C PRO A 289 -12.22 -19.64 0.15
N ALA A 290 -12.08 -19.72 -1.18
CA ALA A 290 -12.57 -20.86 -1.96
C ALA A 290 -11.79 -22.16 -1.64
N ALA A 291 -10.46 -22.08 -1.51
CA ALA A 291 -9.65 -23.22 -1.10
C ALA A 291 -9.96 -23.68 0.33
N ALA A 292 -10.21 -22.75 1.25
CA ALA A 292 -10.65 -23.07 2.60
C ALA A 292 -12.04 -23.73 2.63
N ILE A 293 -13.00 -23.26 1.82
CA ILE A 293 -14.32 -23.92 1.70
C ILE A 293 -14.15 -25.35 1.16
N LEU A 294 -13.41 -25.53 0.07
CA LEU A 294 -13.22 -26.83 -0.56
C LEU A 294 -12.51 -27.81 0.39
N LEU A 295 -11.43 -27.38 1.04
CA LEU A 295 -10.72 -28.18 2.04
C LEU A 295 -11.62 -28.50 3.25
N GLY A 296 -12.39 -27.51 3.72
CA GLY A 296 -13.34 -27.69 4.83
C GLY A 296 -14.39 -28.76 4.54
N LEU A 297 -15.01 -28.71 3.35
CA LEU A 297 -15.98 -29.70 2.90
C LEU A 297 -15.36 -31.10 2.73
N VAL A 298 -14.16 -31.20 2.16
CA VAL A 298 -13.44 -32.49 2.02
C VAL A 298 -13.12 -33.09 3.39
N LEU A 299 -12.62 -32.29 4.34
CA LEU A 299 -12.30 -32.73 5.69
C LEU A 299 -13.55 -33.16 6.47
N LEU A 300 -14.66 -32.43 6.33
CA LEU A 300 -15.96 -32.84 6.91
C LEU A 300 -16.46 -34.15 6.29
N GLY A 301 -16.40 -34.31 4.97
CA GLY A 301 -16.82 -35.53 4.29
C GLY A 301 -16.00 -36.76 4.70
N VAL A 302 -14.68 -36.65 4.70
CA VAL A 302 -13.78 -37.74 5.13
C VAL A 302 -13.90 -38.01 6.64
N GLY A 303 -14.01 -36.96 7.46
CA GLY A 303 -14.19 -37.09 8.90
C GLY A 303 -15.52 -37.77 9.28
N ALA A 304 -16.62 -37.38 8.61
CA ALA A 304 -17.93 -38.02 8.72
C ALA A 304 -17.87 -39.48 8.25
N PHE A 305 -17.26 -39.76 7.10
CA PHE A 305 -17.08 -41.14 6.62
C PHE A 305 -16.30 -42.00 7.63
N LEU A 306 -15.18 -41.52 8.16
CA LEU A 306 -14.38 -42.25 9.15
C LEU A 306 -15.06 -42.38 10.53
N GLY A 307 -15.95 -41.46 10.88
CA GLY A 307 -16.77 -41.53 12.09
C GLY A 307 -17.97 -42.47 11.97
N LEU A 308 -18.65 -42.47 10.82
CA LEU A 308 -19.83 -43.27 10.50
C LEU A 308 -19.50 -44.69 10.03
N ALA A 309 -18.29 -44.93 9.51
CA ALA A 309 -17.77 -46.25 9.20
C ALA A 309 -17.59 -47.08 10.49
N ARG A 310 -18.71 -47.66 10.97
CA ARG A 310 -18.71 -48.79 11.89
C ARG A 310 -17.80 -49.86 11.27
N GLY A 311 -16.63 -50.06 11.87
CA GLY A 311 -16.06 -51.41 11.87
C GLY A 311 -17.15 -52.34 12.43
N ALA A 312 -17.36 -53.48 11.77
CA ALA A 312 -18.36 -54.45 12.19
C ALA A 312 -18.22 -54.66 13.70
N ALA A 313 -19.34 -54.54 14.44
CA ALA A 313 -19.33 -54.90 15.85
C ALA A 313 -18.80 -56.34 15.93
N PRO A 314 -17.85 -56.65 16.84
CA PRO A 314 -17.54 -58.04 17.13
C PRO A 314 -18.88 -58.76 17.37
N PRO A 315 -19.11 -59.94 16.77
CA PRO A 315 -20.35 -60.66 17.04
C PRO A 315 -20.52 -60.76 18.56
N PRO A 316 -21.74 -60.55 19.09
CA PRO A 316 -21.95 -60.60 20.53
C PRO A 316 -21.36 -61.91 21.06
N PRO A 317 -20.60 -61.88 22.17
CA PRO A 317 -19.91 -63.07 22.67
C PRO A 317 -20.93 -64.19 22.79
N ALA A 318 -20.69 -65.28 22.06
CA ALA A 318 -21.65 -66.35 21.95
C ALA A 318 -21.99 -66.86 23.36
N ALA A 319 -23.26 -66.76 23.75
CA ALA A 319 -23.71 -67.30 25.03
C ALA A 319 -23.27 -68.77 25.12
N PRO A 320 -22.63 -69.20 26.22
CA PRO A 320 -22.04 -70.53 26.29
C PRO A 320 -23.14 -71.60 26.15
N ARG A 321 -23.25 -72.18 24.96
CA ARG A 321 -24.07 -73.37 24.74
C ARG A 321 -23.38 -74.55 25.40
N ARG A 322 -24.13 -75.28 26.22
CA ARG A 322 -23.80 -76.66 26.55
C ARG A 322 -23.89 -77.50 25.28
N ALA A 323 -23.22 -78.66 25.28
CA ALA A 323 -23.27 -79.61 24.17
C ALA A 323 -24.68 -80.18 23.88
N ASP A 324 -25.65 -79.94 24.77
CA ASP A 324 -27.07 -80.33 24.66
C ASP A 324 -27.98 -79.29 23.95
N GLY A 325 -27.45 -78.11 23.61
CA GLY A 325 -28.16 -77.09 22.82
C GLY A 325 -29.15 -76.20 23.58
N LYS A 326 -29.28 -76.29 24.92
CA LYS A 326 -30.16 -75.39 25.69
C LYS A 326 -29.47 -74.10 26.16
N PHE A 327 -30.24 -73.01 26.20
CA PHE A 327 -29.88 -71.80 26.94
C PHE A 327 -30.10 -72.06 28.44
N GLY A 328 -29.14 -71.69 29.29
CA GLY A 328 -29.17 -71.97 30.72
C GLY A 328 -29.15 -70.70 31.57
N ASP A 329 -30.10 -70.61 32.50
CA ASP A 329 -30.09 -69.62 33.58
C ASP A 329 -28.90 -69.85 34.53
N VAL A 330 -28.27 -68.76 34.97
CA VAL A 330 -27.25 -68.80 36.02
C VAL A 330 -27.91 -68.91 37.39
N GLY A 331 -28.16 -70.15 37.82
CA GLY A 331 -28.45 -70.44 39.23
C GLY A 331 -27.28 -70.02 40.13
N PRO A 332 -27.54 -69.48 41.34
CA PRO A 332 -26.49 -68.92 42.18
C PRO A 332 -25.50 -69.98 42.66
N SER A 333 -24.21 -69.71 42.47
CA SER A 333 -23.12 -70.54 43.01
C SER A 333 -23.13 -70.52 44.54
N GLY A 334 -23.15 -71.71 45.13
CA GLY A 334 -23.18 -71.91 46.59
C GLY A 334 -21.92 -71.42 47.33
N PRO A 335 -21.97 -71.37 48.67
CA PRO A 335 -20.97 -70.69 49.50
C PRO A 335 -19.60 -71.38 49.52
N PRO A 336 -18.51 -70.62 49.77
CA PRO A 336 -17.14 -71.14 49.71
C PRO A 336 -16.79 -72.03 50.91
N THR A 337 -15.94 -73.04 50.69
CA THR A 337 -15.40 -73.91 51.75
C THR A 337 -13.88 -73.72 51.90
N PRO A 338 -13.36 -73.33 53.07
CA PRO A 338 -11.92 -73.23 53.36
C PRO A 338 -11.36 -74.54 53.98
N PRO A 339 -10.07 -74.88 53.78
CA PRO A 339 -9.02 -74.65 54.81
C PRO A 339 -7.59 -74.45 54.21
N ARG A 340 -6.46 -74.19 54.91
CA ARG A 340 -6.08 -73.83 56.30
C ARG A 340 -4.70 -73.09 56.27
N PRO A 341 -4.19 -72.49 57.37
CA PRO A 341 -2.97 -71.65 57.40
C PRO A 341 -1.71 -72.32 57.99
N GLY A 342 -0.56 -71.63 57.86
CA GLY A 342 0.75 -71.90 58.47
C GLY A 342 1.89 -71.81 57.43
N SER A 343 3.10 -71.28 57.68
CA SER A 343 3.76 -70.71 58.89
C SER A 343 4.76 -69.64 58.38
N ALA A 344 4.70 -68.39 58.81
CA ALA A 344 5.44 -67.79 59.94
C ALA A 344 6.97 -68.04 59.95
N GLY A 345 7.73 -66.93 59.92
CA GLY A 345 9.17 -66.79 60.14
C GLY A 345 9.48 -65.30 60.44
N GLU A 346 10.28 -65.02 61.47
CA GLU A 346 10.16 -63.80 62.31
C GLU A 346 11.20 -62.67 62.09
N PRO A 347 11.03 -61.48 62.72
CA PRO A 347 11.92 -60.29 62.67
C PRO A 347 12.95 -60.35 63.84
N PRO A 348 13.46 -59.26 64.50
CA PRO A 348 13.53 -57.80 64.27
C PRO A 348 15.01 -57.28 64.29
N ALA A 349 15.46 -56.06 64.66
CA ALA A 349 14.91 -54.77 65.14
C ALA A 349 15.90 -53.61 64.80
N GLY A 350 15.51 -52.33 64.99
CA GLY A 350 16.48 -51.21 65.05
C GLY A 350 15.90 -49.80 64.80
N ARG A 351 15.70 -49.01 65.85
CA ARG A 351 15.34 -47.56 65.89
C ARG A 351 16.50 -46.80 66.59
N PRO A 352 16.50 -45.45 66.82
CA PRO A 352 15.51 -44.39 66.48
C PRO A 352 16.12 -43.04 65.97
N SER A 353 15.24 -42.01 65.85
CA SER A 353 15.47 -40.55 66.13
C SER A 353 16.50 -39.75 65.31
N ASP A 354 16.37 -38.44 65.07
CA ASP A 354 15.26 -37.46 65.10
C ASP A 354 15.74 -36.21 64.32
N GLY A 355 14.85 -35.41 63.70
CA GLY A 355 15.27 -34.19 62.99
C GLY A 355 14.20 -33.55 62.09
N LYS A 356 13.62 -32.44 62.54
CA LYS A 356 12.49 -31.66 61.97
C LYS A 356 12.90 -30.15 61.98
N PRO A 357 12.24 -29.12 61.36
CA PRO A 357 11.11 -29.02 60.38
C PRO A 357 11.35 -28.08 59.15
N SER A 358 10.29 -27.89 58.33
CA SER A 358 9.77 -26.60 57.75
C SER A 358 10.64 -25.78 56.79
N ASP A 359 10.11 -24.87 55.96
CA ASP A 359 8.80 -24.64 55.32
C ASP A 359 9.08 -23.72 54.12
N GLY A 360 8.26 -23.72 53.05
CA GLY A 360 8.62 -22.99 51.84
C GLY A 360 7.47 -22.47 50.97
N SER A 361 7.07 -21.20 51.18
CA SER A 361 6.38 -20.30 50.24
C SER A 361 6.14 -18.92 50.91
N PRO A 362 5.89 -17.81 50.18
CA PRO A 362 6.71 -17.09 49.18
C PRO A 362 6.82 -15.59 49.64
N PRO A 363 6.88 -14.50 48.81
CA PRO A 363 7.23 -14.28 47.40
C PRO A 363 8.20 -13.07 47.11
N ARG A 364 8.53 -12.89 45.81
CA ARG A 364 8.71 -11.61 45.05
C ARG A 364 10.08 -10.86 45.02
N ALA A 365 10.51 -10.64 43.75
CA ALA A 365 11.02 -9.40 43.14
C ALA A 365 12.54 -9.17 42.86
N ALA A 366 12.79 -8.65 41.65
CA ALA A 366 13.93 -7.86 41.15
C ALA A 366 15.32 -8.51 40.92
N ALA A 367 15.67 -8.71 39.63
CA ALA A 367 16.88 -8.16 39.00
C ALA A 367 16.79 -8.30 37.46
N GLY A 368 17.10 -7.24 36.71
CA GLY A 368 17.14 -7.28 35.24
C GLY A 368 18.52 -7.61 34.69
N SER A 369 18.58 -8.30 33.55
CA SER A 369 19.83 -8.64 32.85
C SER A 369 19.96 -7.84 31.55
N ALA A 370 21.08 -7.13 31.39
CA ALA A 370 21.38 -6.33 30.19
C ALA A 370 22.30 -7.10 29.20
N PRO A 371 22.15 -6.90 27.87
CA PRO A 371 23.09 -7.40 26.87
C PRO A 371 24.32 -6.47 26.71
N PRO A 372 25.44 -6.97 26.13
CA PRO A 372 26.73 -6.27 26.13
C PRO A 372 26.85 -5.12 25.11
N LYS A 373 27.70 -4.14 25.44
CA LYS A 373 28.01 -2.97 24.59
C LYS A 373 28.87 -3.38 23.38
N GLN A 374 28.41 -3.05 22.17
CA GLN A 374 29.28 -3.01 20.98
C GLN A 374 29.91 -1.62 20.81
N GLY A 375 31.16 -1.58 20.34
CA GLY A 375 31.98 -0.37 20.27
C GLY A 375 31.55 0.64 19.21
N ARG A 376 31.67 1.93 19.52
CA ARG A 376 31.44 3.03 18.57
C ARG A 376 32.57 3.11 17.54
N ARG A 377 32.24 3.09 16.24
CA ARG A 377 33.11 3.65 15.18
C ARG A 377 33.02 5.19 15.20
N PRO A 378 34.13 5.94 15.01
CA PRO A 378 34.08 7.38 14.82
C PRO A 378 33.53 7.75 13.43
N ALA A 379 32.85 8.90 13.34
CA ALA A 379 32.41 9.48 12.07
C ALA A 379 33.55 10.27 11.38
N PRO A 380 33.57 10.37 10.03
CA PRO A 380 34.55 11.18 9.32
C PRO A 380 34.31 12.69 9.54
N ALA A 381 35.41 13.44 9.74
CA ALA A 381 35.35 14.86 10.06
C ALA A 381 34.96 15.74 8.86
N GLY A 382 34.00 16.64 9.06
CA GLY A 382 33.62 17.66 8.08
C GLY A 382 34.73 18.69 7.88
N ARG A 383 35.19 18.85 6.62
CA ARG A 383 36.25 19.78 6.24
C ARG A 383 35.74 21.23 6.24
N ARG A 384 35.97 21.97 7.33
CA ARG A 384 35.73 23.43 7.37
C ARG A 384 36.58 24.13 6.31
N GLN A 385 35.95 24.64 5.25
CA GLN A 385 36.61 25.62 4.39
C GLN A 385 36.71 26.96 5.13
N ARG A 386 37.94 27.47 5.30
CA ARG A 386 38.17 28.88 5.60
C ARG A 386 38.13 29.65 4.29
N GLY A 387 37.00 30.30 4.01
CA GLY A 387 36.93 31.38 3.01
C GLY A 387 36.90 32.72 3.75
N GLY A 388 37.90 33.56 3.54
CA GLY A 388 37.95 34.89 4.14
C GLY A 388 37.29 35.93 3.23
N SER A 389 36.39 36.76 3.78
CA SER A 389 35.97 38.00 3.13
C SER A 389 36.91 39.13 3.54
N PRO A 390 37.55 39.86 2.59
CA PRO A 390 38.13 41.16 2.87
C PRO A 390 37.00 42.18 3.01
N GLY A 391 36.96 42.91 4.13
CA GLY A 391 36.09 44.07 4.26
C GLY A 391 36.59 45.23 3.37
N PRO A 392 35.70 46.02 2.73
CA PRO A 392 36.12 47.15 1.93
C PRO A 392 36.62 48.29 2.83
N SER A 393 37.88 48.67 2.66
CA SER A 393 38.42 49.91 3.20
C SER A 393 38.58 50.94 2.08
N ARG A 394 37.73 51.98 2.11
CA ARG A 394 38.16 53.39 1.93
C ARG A 394 37.00 54.37 2.08
N ARG A 395 37.27 55.45 2.81
CA ARG A 395 36.62 56.75 2.64
C ARG A 395 37.25 57.46 1.45
N ARG A 396 36.46 58.04 0.55
CA ARG A 396 36.39 59.49 0.32
C ARG A 396 35.26 59.82 -0.64
#